data_AF-A0A3R7F9R0-F1
#
_entry.id   AF-A0A3R7F9R0-F1
#
_cell.length_a   1.000
_cell.length_b   1.000
_cell.length_c   1.000
_cell.angle_alpha   90.00
_cell.angle_beta   90.00
_cell.angle_gamma   90.00
#
_symmetry.space_group_name_H-M   'P 1'
#
loop_
_entity.id
_entity.type
_entity.pdbx_description
1 polymer ?
#
loop_
_entity_poly.entity_id
_entity_poly.type
_entity_poly.pdbx_seq_one_letter_code
_entity_poly.pdbx_strand_id
1 'polypeptide(L)'
;MGEETEKQESLEEKKEEEVEEIKEEKVEEKKEKVEKGKIYVLKTTAGQELNVANMLYSRASSANLPIYSILVTGSLKGYVFVEAAGPHFVDEAASGIKHAKQRIPGLVKVSEIEKFIITKPVIEELDVGDMVEVVGGPFKGMKAKITRIDKPKNEVTLELLEATITLPITIHADYVRLLSKVKGGIT
;
A
#
# COMPACT_ATOMS: atom_id res chain seq x y z
N MET A 1 -57.41 -41.00 -22.04
CA MET A 1 -57.28 -39.69 -21.35
C MET A 1 -56.15 -39.65 -20.32
N GLY A 2 -55.49 -40.76 -19.94
CA GLY A 2 -54.41 -40.74 -18.94
C GLY A 2 -52.98 -40.51 -19.48
N GLU A 3 -52.68 -40.91 -20.73
CA GLU A 3 -51.31 -40.85 -21.27
C GLU A 3 -50.88 -39.43 -21.72
N GLU A 4 -51.82 -38.53 -22.02
CA GLU A 4 -51.49 -37.15 -22.42
C GLU A 4 -51.15 -36.27 -21.20
N THR A 5 -51.78 -36.54 -20.06
CA THR A 5 -51.56 -35.82 -18.78
C THR A 5 -50.21 -36.15 -18.15
N GLU A 6 -49.80 -37.43 -18.10
CA GLU A 6 -48.49 -37.82 -17.53
C GLU A 6 -47.32 -37.27 -18.36
N LYS A 7 -47.52 -37.16 -19.69
CA LYS A 7 -46.51 -36.62 -20.59
C LYS A 7 -46.35 -35.11 -20.42
N GLN A 8 -47.43 -34.38 -20.13
CA GLN A 8 -47.38 -32.94 -19.84
C GLN A 8 -46.72 -32.64 -18.48
N GLU A 9 -47.04 -33.40 -17.42
CA GLU A 9 -46.39 -33.25 -16.11
C GLU A 9 -44.88 -33.49 -16.19
N SER A 10 -44.45 -34.54 -16.90
CA SER A 10 -43.02 -34.84 -17.08
C SER A 10 -42.24 -33.81 -17.91
N LEU A 11 -42.94 -33.00 -18.72
CA LEU A 11 -42.35 -31.93 -19.53
C LEU A 11 -42.29 -30.61 -18.75
N GLU A 12 -43.19 -30.40 -17.78
CA GLU A 12 -43.17 -29.24 -16.89
C GLU A 12 -42.10 -29.40 -15.81
N GLU A 13 -41.97 -30.58 -15.18
CA GLU A 13 -40.90 -30.84 -14.19
C GLU A 13 -39.50 -30.68 -14.81
N LYS A 14 -39.27 -31.23 -16.01
CA LYS A 14 -37.99 -31.07 -16.72
C LYS A 14 -37.67 -29.62 -17.06
N LYS A 15 -38.70 -28.81 -17.31
CA LYS A 15 -38.55 -27.40 -17.64
C LYS A 15 -38.29 -26.56 -16.40
N GLU A 16 -38.83 -26.95 -15.24
CA GLU A 16 -38.52 -26.32 -13.96
C GLU A 16 -37.09 -26.65 -13.50
N GLU A 17 -36.65 -27.90 -13.62
CA GLU A 17 -35.26 -28.31 -13.32
C GLU A 17 -34.25 -27.58 -14.22
N GLU A 18 -34.51 -27.50 -15.53
CA GLU A 18 -33.61 -26.79 -16.47
C GLU A 18 -33.58 -25.27 -16.18
N VAL A 19 -34.70 -24.68 -15.73
CA VAL A 19 -34.74 -23.26 -15.32
C VAL A 19 -34.03 -23.01 -13.99
N GLU A 20 -34.05 -23.98 -13.07
CA GLU A 20 -33.30 -23.92 -11.82
C GLU A 20 -31.79 -24.10 -12.05
N GLU A 21 -31.36 -25.05 -12.88
CA GLU A 21 -29.95 -25.21 -13.28
C GLU A 21 -29.42 -23.95 -13.99
N ILE A 22 -30.18 -23.37 -14.93
CA ILE A 22 -29.78 -22.12 -15.61
C ILE A 22 -29.75 -20.93 -14.64
N LYS A 23 -30.58 -20.93 -13.58
CA LYS A 23 -30.53 -19.91 -12.53
C LYS A 23 -29.34 -20.12 -11.61
N GLU A 24 -29.01 -21.35 -11.23
CA GLU A 24 -27.86 -21.69 -10.40
C GLU A 24 -26.54 -21.40 -11.12
N GLU A 25 -26.40 -21.79 -12.39
CA GLU A 25 -25.25 -21.43 -13.23
C GLU A 25 -25.10 -19.91 -13.38
N LYS A 26 -26.22 -19.17 -13.58
CA LYS A 26 -26.17 -17.68 -13.63
C LYS A 26 -25.84 -17.03 -12.29
N VAL A 27 -26.15 -17.70 -11.17
CA VAL A 27 -25.84 -17.24 -9.82
C VAL A 27 -24.38 -17.54 -9.48
N GLU A 28 -23.83 -18.65 -9.96
CA GLU A 28 -22.39 -18.98 -9.85
C GLU A 28 -21.52 -18.11 -10.76
N GLU A 29 -21.89 -17.88 -12.03
CA GLU A 29 -21.17 -16.95 -12.92
C GLU A 29 -21.13 -15.52 -12.37
N LYS A 30 -22.15 -15.09 -11.62
CA LYS A 30 -22.15 -13.77 -10.95
C LYS A 30 -21.26 -13.72 -9.71
N LYS A 31 -20.94 -14.85 -9.07
CA LYS A 31 -20.08 -14.89 -7.88
C LYS A 31 -18.58 -14.86 -8.23
N GLU A 32 -18.20 -15.15 -9.48
CA GLU A 32 -16.78 -15.30 -9.86
C GLU A 32 -16.17 -14.16 -10.69
N LYS A 33 -16.90 -13.07 -10.95
CA LYS A 33 -16.24 -11.80 -11.28
C LYS A 33 -15.86 -11.10 -9.98
N VAL A 34 -14.69 -11.46 -9.43
CA VAL A 34 -13.98 -10.58 -8.49
C VAL A 34 -13.72 -9.28 -9.25
N GLU A 35 -14.61 -8.29 -9.10
CA GLU A 35 -14.38 -6.95 -9.63
C GLU A 35 -13.09 -6.46 -9.01
N LYS A 36 -12.04 -6.38 -9.82
CA LYS A 36 -10.75 -5.84 -9.39
C LYS A 36 -11.00 -4.46 -8.78
N GLY A 37 -10.61 -4.30 -7.52
CA GLY A 37 -10.67 -3.04 -6.82
C GLY A 37 -10.05 -1.93 -7.65
N LYS A 38 -10.73 -0.79 -7.71
CA LYS A 38 -10.21 0.41 -8.37
C LYS A 38 -9.72 1.37 -7.30
N ILE A 39 -8.66 2.10 -7.61
CA ILE A 39 -8.06 3.03 -6.67
C ILE A 39 -8.57 4.44 -6.95
N TYR A 40 -9.12 5.04 -5.90
CA TYR A 40 -9.65 6.39 -5.88
C TYR A 40 -8.81 7.28 -4.96
N VAL A 41 -8.89 8.59 -5.16
CA VAL A 41 -8.15 9.56 -4.35
C VAL A 41 -9.12 10.46 -3.60
N LEU A 42 -9.05 10.42 -2.27
CA LEU A 42 -9.76 11.35 -1.40
C LEU A 42 -8.85 12.51 -1.02
N LYS A 43 -9.30 13.75 -1.31
CA LYS A 43 -8.59 14.95 -0.85
C LYS A 43 -8.86 15.18 0.63
N THR A 44 -7.83 15.56 1.38
CA THR A 44 -7.92 15.85 2.81
C THR A 44 -7.32 17.21 3.16
N THR A 45 -7.41 17.62 4.42
CA THR A 45 -6.54 18.68 4.95
C THR A 45 -5.13 18.12 5.15
N ALA A 46 -4.12 18.83 4.67
CA ALA A 46 -2.72 18.44 4.84
C ALA A 46 -2.38 18.24 6.33
N GLY A 47 -1.73 17.13 6.65
CA GLY A 47 -1.40 16.72 8.02
C GLY A 47 -2.53 15.99 8.76
N GLN A 48 -3.69 15.76 8.13
CA GLN A 48 -4.82 15.01 8.69
C GLN A 48 -5.07 13.69 7.94
N GLU A 49 -4.18 13.28 7.05
CA GLU A 49 -4.34 12.11 6.17
C GLU A 49 -4.54 10.83 6.98
N LEU A 50 -3.71 10.60 7.99
CA LEU A 50 -3.78 9.42 8.85
C LEU A 50 -5.08 9.39 9.67
N ASN A 51 -5.50 10.53 10.21
CA ASN A 51 -6.75 10.63 10.97
C ASN A 51 -7.97 10.33 10.08
N VAL A 52 -8.00 10.90 8.88
CA VAL A 52 -9.07 10.62 7.90
C VAL A 52 -9.05 9.14 7.50
N ALA A 53 -7.89 8.55 7.24
CA ALA A 53 -7.75 7.14 6.90
C ALA A 53 -8.27 6.21 8.01
N ASN A 54 -7.95 6.50 9.28
CA ASN A 54 -8.44 5.72 10.41
C ASN A 54 -9.97 5.83 10.54
N MET A 55 -10.55 7.02 10.33
CA MET A 55 -12.00 7.17 10.37
C MET A 55 -12.70 6.47 9.19
N LEU A 56 -12.10 6.52 8.00
CA LEU A 56 -12.56 5.76 6.83
C LEU A 56 -12.57 4.27 7.12
N TYR A 57 -11.48 3.74 7.67
CA TYR A 57 -11.36 2.33 8.06
C TYR A 57 -12.46 1.93 9.05
N SER A 58 -12.62 2.69 10.15
CA SER A 58 -13.64 2.38 11.15
C SER A 58 -15.05 2.35 10.56
N ARG A 59 -15.37 3.26 9.63
CA ARG A 59 -16.69 3.29 8.98
C ARG A 59 -16.87 2.21 7.95
N ALA A 60 -15.86 1.96 7.12
CA ALA A 60 -15.88 0.88 6.15
C ALA A 60 -16.11 -0.47 6.84
N SER A 61 -15.40 -0.70 7.96
CA SER A 61 -15.56 -1.90 8.77
C SER A 61 -16.94 -1.98 9.44
N SER A 62 -17.43 -0.89 10.02
CA SER A 62 -18.72 -0.89 10.73
C SER A 62 -19.93 -1.03 9.80
N ALA A 63 -19.86 -0.42 8.61
CA ALA A 63 -20.93 -0.47 7.61
C ALA A 63 -20.72 -1.58 6.56
N ASN A 64 -19.68 -2.42 6.75
CA ASN A 64 -19.31 -3.50 5.84
C ASN A 64 -19.22 -3.07 4.37
N LEU A 65 -18.63 -1.89 4.13
CA LEU A 65 -18.46 -1.32 2.80
C LEU A 65 -17.34 -2.08 2.06
N PRO A 66 -17.46 -2.30 0.73
CA PRO A 66 -16.43 -2.97 -0.08
C PRO A 66 -15.26 -2.02 -0.40
N ILE A 67 -14.58 -1.56 0.65
CA ILE A 67 -13.30 -0.86 0.64
C ILE A 67 -12.23 -1.87 1.05
N TYR A 68 -11.28 -2.14 0.15
CA TYR A 68 -10.30 -3.21 0.29
C TYR A 68 -9.02 -2.73 0.96
N SER A 69 -8.57 -1.52 0.64
CA SER A 69 -7.34 -0.97 1.21
C SER A 69 -7.38 0.57 1.27
N ILE A 70 -6.65 1.13 2.23
CA ILE A 70 -6.46 2.56 2.41
C ILE A 70 -4.96 2.82 2.55
N LEU A 71 -4.41 3.67 1.70
CA LEU A 71 -3.00 4.05 1.71
C LEU A 71 -2.83 5.53 2.02
N VAL A 72 -2.00 5.80 3.02
CA VAL A 72 -1.48 7.12 3.35
C VAL A 72 0.01 7.12 3.10
N THR A 73 0.47 8.04 2.27
CA THR A 73 1.90 8.23 2.01
C THR A 73 2.43 9.43 2.80
N GLY A 74 3.65 9.30 3.33
CA GLY A 74 4.33 10.41 4.01
C GLY A 74 4.77 11.52 3.06
N SER A 75 5.03 11.20 1.79
CA SER A 75 5.61 12.12 0.80
C SER A 75 4.58 12.98 0.06
N LEU A 76 3.33 12.55 -0.03
CA LEU A 76 2.26 13.32 -0.67
C LEU A 76 1.22 13.80 0.36
N LYS A 77 1.22 15.10 0.65
CA LYS A 77 0.32 15.71 1.64
C LYS A 77 -1.06 16.05 1.06
N GLY A 78 -2.10 15.88 1.87
CA GLY A 78 -3.48 16.25 1.57
C GLY A 78 -4.25 15.22 0.75
N TYR A 79 -3.77 13.98 0.65
CA TYR A 79 -4.40 12.92 -0.13
C TYR A 79 -4.37 11.58 0.59
N VAL A 80 -5.43 10.80 0.40
CA VAL A 80 -5.55 9.40 0.83
C VAL A 80 -5.99 8.58 -0.37
N PHE A 81 -5.32 7.46 -0.61
CA PHE A 81 -5.69 6.53 -1.69
C PHE A 81 -6.57 5.44 -1.10
N VAL A 82 -7.68 5.14 -1.77
CA VAL A 82 -8.67 4.17 -1.29
C VAL A 82 -8.99 3.21 -2.42
N GLU A 83 -8.75 1.93 -2.19
CA GLU A 83 -9.12 0.85 -3.10
C GLU A 83 -10.52 0.35 -2.74
N ALA A 84 -11.45 0.36 -3.68
CA ALA A 84 -12.83 -0.05 -3.45
C ALA A 84 -13.49 -0.62 -4.71
N ALA A 85 -14.61 -1.33 -4.52
CA ALA A 85 -15.44 -1.79 -5.64
C ALA A 85 -15.97 -0.63 -6.49
N GLY A 86 -16.24 0.51 -5.86
CA GLY A 86 -16.89 1.65 -6.51
C GLY A 86 -16.61 2.98 -5.81
N PRO A 87 -16.72 4.10 -6.54
CA PRO A 87 -16.45 5.43 -5.99
C PRO A 87 -17.45 5.85 -4.90
N HIS A 88 -18.69 5.39 -5.01
CA HIS A 88 -19.78 5.74 -4.09
C HIS A 88 -19.54 5.20 -2.67
N PHE A 89 -18.89 4.03 -2.53
CA PHE A 89 -18.50 3.50 -1.22
C PHE A 89 -17.45 4.37 -0.53
N VAL A 90 -16.54 4.96 -1.30
CA VAL A 90 -15.55 5.92 -0.78
C VAL A 90 -16.24 7.20 -0.31
N ASP A 91 -17.18 7.71 -1.11
CA ASP A 91 -17.94 8.92 -0.80
C ASP A 91 -18.83 8.72 0.45
N GLU A 92 -19.47 7.56 0.57
CA GLU A 92 -20.26 7.16 1.74
C GLU A 92 -19.38 7.07 2.99
N ALA A 93 -18.25 6.37 2.94
CA ALA A 93 -17.34 6.26 4.05
C ALA A 93 -16.78 7.63 4.50
N ALA A 94 -16.50 8.52 3.54
CA ALA A 94 -15.95 9.85 3.77
C ALA A 94 -16.98 10.84 4.35
N SER A 95 -18.28 10.58 4.17
CA SER A 95 -19.36 11.51 4.47
C SER A 95 -19.34 11.99 5.93
N GLY A 96 -19.19 13.29 6.16
CA GLY A 96 -19.15 13.86 7.51
C GLY A 96 -17.88 13.54 8.32
N ILE A 97 -16.81 13.00 7.73
CA ILE A 97 -15.48 13.04 8.37
C ILE A 97 -14.96 14.47 8.31
N LYS A 98 -14.60 15.02 9.48
CA LYS A 98 -13.88 16.28 9.54
C LYS A 98 -12.54 16.14 8.83
N HIS A 99 -12.19 17.11 7.98
CA HIS A 99 -10.97 17.13 7.14
C HIS A 99 -10.97 16.20 5.92
N ALA A 100 -11.97 15.33 5.74
CA ALA A 100 -12.24 14.74 4.44
C ALA A 100 -12.90 15.80 3.55
N LYS A 101 -12.41 15.93 2.31
CA LYS A 101 -12.96 16.84 1.29
C LYS A 101 -13.56 15.99 0.17
N GLN A 102 -13.58 16.53 -1.05
CA GLN A 102 -14.05 15.80 -2.21
C GLN A 102 -13.05 14.74 -2.70
N ARG A 103 -13.59 13.63 -3.20
CA ARG A 103 -12.84 12.67 -4.01
C ARG A 103 -12.48 13.30 -5.37
N ILE A 104 -11.27 13.02 -5.85
CA ILE A 104 -10.82 13.49 -7.16
C ILE A 104 -11.48 12.62 -8.25
N PRO A 105 -12.04 13.22 -9.31
CA PRO A 105 -12.52 12.47 -10.46
C PRO A 105 -11.38 11.69 -11.13
N GLY A 106 -11.68 10.47 -11.60
CA GLY A 106 -10.70 9.60 -12.24
C GLY A 106 -10.27 8.42 -11.36
N LEU A 107 -9.40 7.60 -11.95
CA LEU A 107 -8.85 6.39 -11.34
C LEU A 107 -7.34 6.50 -11.34
N VAL A 108 -6.70 5.92 -10.32
CA VAL A 108 -5.24 5.83 -10.22
C VAL A 108 -4.80 4.40 -10.51
N LYS A 109 -3.77 4.24 -11.34
CA LYS A 109 -3.16 2.93 -11.58
C LYS A 109 -2.20 2.58 -10.44
N VAL A 110 -2.07 1.29 -10.13
CA VAL A 110 -1.13 0.80 -9.11
C VAL A 110 0.30 1.32 -9.36
N SER A 111 0.77 1.30 -10.60
CA SER A 111 2.11 1.78 -10.98
C SER A 111 2.37 3.25 -10.66
N GLU A 112 1.33 4.08 -10.54
CA GLU A 112 1.48 5.48 -10.15
C GLU A 112 1.72 5.65 -8.65
N ILE A 113 1.34 4.64 -7.86
CA ILE A 113 1.40 4.61 -6.40
C ILE A 113 2.66 3.87 -5.91
N GLU A 114 3.16 2.90 -6.68
CA GLU A 114 4.37 2.11 -6.35
C GLU A 114 5.56 2.98 -5.91
N LYS A 115 5.78 4.13 -6.55
CA LYS A 115 6.84 5.08 -6.19
C LYS A 115 6.74 5.65 -4.77
N PHE A 116 5.58 5.57 -4.14
CA PHE A 116 5.35 6.01 -2.77
C PHE A 116 5.43 4.87 -1.74
N ILE A 117 5.42 3.62 -2.21
CA ILE A 117 5.51 2.41 -1.37
C ILE A 117 6.95 1.89 -1.33
N ILE A 118 7.69 2.02 -2.45
CA ILE A 118 9.08 1.59 -2.56
C ILE A 118 9.98 2.60 -1.84
N THR A 119 10.16 2.42 -0.54
CA THR A 119 11.29 3.02 0.18
C THR A 119 12.49 2.12 -0.06
N LYS A 120 13.46 2.56 -0.88
CA LYS A 120 14.74 1.83 -0.98
C LYS A 120 15.39 1.85 0.42
N PRO A 121 15.79 0.70 0.98
CA PRO A 121 16.52 0.68 2.23
C PRO A 121 17.78 1.54 2.11
N VAL A 122 18.06 2.37 3.12
CA VAL A 122 19.23 3.27 3.10
C VAL A 122 20.51 2.49 2.80
N ILE A 123 20.62 1.26 3.31
CA ILE A 123 21.77 0.39 3.09
C ILE A 123 22.03 0.02 1.61
N GLU A 124 21.00 0.02 0.77
CA GLU A 124 21.14 -0.27 -0.66
C GLU A 124 21.78 0.91 -1.43
N GLU A 125 21.74 2.10 -0.84
CA GLU A 125 22.34 3.32 -1.39
C GLU A 125 23.73 3.58 -0.82
N LEU A 126 24.28 2.69 0.01
CA LEU A 126 25.60 2.86 0.64
C LEU A 126 26.62 1.89 0.02
N ASP A 127 27.84 2.38 -0.16
CA ASP A 127 28.98 1.60 -0.62
C ASP A 127 30.13 1.67 0.39
N VAL A 128 30.96 0.62 0.41
CA VAL A 128 32.20 0.64 1.19
C VAL A 128 33.11 1.76 0.66
N GLY A 129 33.56 2.62 1.57
CA GLY A 129 34.37 3.79 1.25
C GLY A 129 33.58 5.10 1.16
N ASP A 130 32.25 5.05 1.20
CA ASP A 130 31.41 6.25 1.25
C ASP A 130 31.66 7.06 2.52
N MET A 131 31.53 8.39 2.38
CA MET A 131 31.58 9.31 3.50
C MET A 131 30.15 9.59 3.94
N VAL A 132 29.90 9.42 5.23
CA VAL A 132 28.58 9.56 5.85
C VAL A 132 28.64 10.45 7.08
N GLU A 133 27.51 10.99 7.45
CA GLU A 133 27.26 11.63 8.74
C GLU A 133 26.37 10.73 9.57
N VAL A 134 26.70 10.55 10.84
CA VAL A 134 25.82 9.83 11.77
C VAL A 134 24.71 10.78 12.21
N VAL A 135 23.44 10.45 11.96
CA VAL A 135 22.28 11.30 12.27
C VAL A 135 21.54 10.89 13.55
N GLY A 136 21.91 9.75 14.15
CA GLY A 136 21.29 9.21 15.36
C GLY A 136 22.28 8.50 16.29
N GLY A 137 21.84 8.21 17.52
CA GLY A 137 22.68 7.56 18.52
C GLY A 137 23.77 8.45 19.14
N PRO A 138 24.70 7.88 19.90
CA PRO A 138 25.70 8.62 20.68
C PRO A 138 26.74 9.35 19.81
N PHE A 139 26.88 8.98 18.55
CA PHE A 139 27.85 9.55 17.61
C PHE A 139 27.21 10.57 16.64
N LYS A 140 25.99 11.02 16.92
CA LYS A 140 25.25 11.97 16.08
C LYS A 140 26.06 13.24 15.80
N GLY A 141 26.12 13.63 14.53
CA GLY A 141 26.85 14.79 14.01
C GLY A 141 28.27 14.50 13.55
N MET A 142 28.83 13.34 13.90
CA MET A 142 30.19 12.98 13.48
C MET A 142 30.20 12.49 12.03
N LYS A 143 31.30 12.80 11.34
CA LYS A 143 31.57 12.28 10.00
C LYS A 143 32.38 10.99 10.07
N ALA A 144 32.04 10.05 9.22
CA ALA A 144 32.66 8.74 9.19
C ALA A 144 32.82 8.22 7.77
N LYS A 145 33.74 7.27 7.60
CA LYS A 145 33.89 6.49 6.37
C LYS A 145 33.36 5.08 6.60
N ILE A 146 32.58 4.56 5.64
CA ILE A 146 32.11 3.18 5.69
C ILE A 146 33.26 2.23 5.38
N THR A 147 33.49 1.23 6.24
CA THR A 147 34.50 0.19 6.05
C THR A 147 33.89 -1.17 5.72
N ARG A 148 32.70 -1.46 6.22
CA ARG A 148 31.98 -2.71 5.95
C ARG A 148 30.47 -2.46 5.94
N ILE A 149 29.76 -3.18 5.08
CA ILE A 149 28.30 -3.17 5.00
C ILE A 149 27.81 -4.60 5.17
N ASP A 150 26.83 -4.79 6.06
CA ASP A 150 26.13 -6.05 6.29
C ASP A 150 24.67 -5.90 5.88
N LYS A 151 24.39 -6.09 4.58
CA LYS A 151 23.06 -5.92 3.98
C LYS A 151 21.96 -6.77 4.67
N PRO A 152 22.19 -8.07 4.94
CA PRO A 152 21.17 -8.89 5.62
C PRO A 152 20.78 -8.38 7.01
N LYS A 153 21.68 -7.66 7.69
CA LYS A 153 21.46 -7.14 9.05
C LYS A 153 21.08 -5.66 9.10
N ASN A 154 21.06 -4.95 7.95
CA ASN A 154 20.93 -3.49 7.92
C ASN A 154 21.98 -2.75 8.78
N GLU A 155 23.20 -3.29 8.88
CA GLU A 155 24.28 -2.71 9.69
C GLU A 155 25.44 -2.20 8.82
N VAL A 156 26.05 -1.09 9.25
CA VAL A 156 27.25 -0.50 8.66
C VAL A 156 28.33 -0.35 9.71
N THR A 157 29.55 -0.75 9.36
CA THR A 157 30.74 -0.50 10.17
C THR A 157 31.44 0.76 9.66
N LEU A 158 31.75 1.67 10.58
CA LEU A 158 32.24 3.01 10.30
C LEU A 158 33.57 3.27 10.99
N GLU A 159 34.39 4.10 10.36
CA GLU A 159 35.56 4.75 10.96
C GLU A 159 35.31 6.26 11.08
N LEU A 160 35.30 6.78 12.30
CA LEU A 160 35.09 8.20 12.58
C LEU A 160 36.33 9.02 12.15
N LEU A 161 36.10 10.14 11.47
CA LEU A 161 37.19 11.01 10.96
C LEU A 161 37.74 11.96 12.02
N GLU A 162 36.95 12.26 13.05
CA GLU A 162 37.28 13.22 14.11
C GLU A 162 38.04 12.59 15.29
N ALA A 163 38.25 11.26 15.25
CA ALA A 163 38.88 10.52 16.34
C ALA A 163 40.39 10.33 16.11
N THR A 164 41.20 10.65 17.12
CA THR A 164 42.66 10.42 17.12
C THR A 164 43.02 8.92 17.09
N ILE A 165 42.07 8.05 17.44
CA ILE A 165 42.16 6.59 17.39
C ILE A 165 40.92 6.08 16.66
N THR A 166 41.10 5.36 15.56
CA THR A 166 40.00 4.83 14.74
C THR A 166 39.52 3.49 15.28
N LEU A 167 38.54 3.52 16.18
CA LEU A 167 37.81 2.31 16.57
C LEU A 167 36.66 2.06 15.58
N PRO A 168 36.54 0.86 14.99
CA PRO A 168 35.42 0.53 14.13
C PRO A 168 34.14 0.45 14.95
N ILE A 169 33.13 1.23 14.59
CA ILE A 169 31.80 1.20 15.22
C ILE A 169 30.79 0.58 14.26
N THR A 170 29.91 -0.30 14.75
CA THR A 170 28.83 -0.86 13.93
C THR A 170 27.50 -0.29 14.40
N ILE A 171 26.75 0.30 13.47
CA ILE A 171 25.44 0.90 13.73
C ILE A 171 24.44 0.53 12.62
N HIS A 172 23.15 0.74 12.89
CA HIS A 172 22.11 0.54 11.89
C HIS A 172 22.23 1.55 10.75
N ALA A 173 21.96 1.13 9.51
CA ALA A 173 22.07 1.96 8.32
C ALA A 173 21.16 3.20 8.34
N ASP A 174 20.01 3.14 9.02
CA ASP A 174 19.11 4.30 9.17
C ASP A 174 19.71 5.44 10.02
N TYR A 175 20.77 5.17 10.78
CA TYR A 175 21.48 6.19 11.54
C TYR A 175 22.60 6.88 10.76
N VAL A 176 22.78 6.56 9.48
CA VAL A 176 23.74 7.24 8.63
C VAL A 176 23.06 7.98 7.49
N ARG A 177 23.65 9.12 7.11
CA ARG A 177 23.27 9.90 5.95
C ARG A 177 24.48 10.06 5.04
N LEU A 178 24.33 9.69 3.78
CA LEU A 178 25.37 9.83 2.77
C LEU A 178 25.75 11.32 2.57
N LEU A 179 27.05 11.63 2.64
CA LEU A 179 27.60 12.96 2.34
C LEU A 179 28.28 12.99 0.98
N SER A 180 29.09 11.97 0.68
CA SER A 180 29.75 11.85 -0.62
C SER A 180 30.01 10.40 -0.95
N LYS A 181 29.69 10.02 -2.19
CA LYS A 181 30.10 8.74 -2.76
C LYS A 181 31.61 8.66 -2.92
N VAL A 182 32.17 7.48 -2.72
CA VAL A 182 33.56 7.22 -3.09
C VAL A 182 33.75 7.49 -4.60
N LYS A 183 34.77 8.28 -4.97
CA LYS A 183 35.07 8.61 -6.38
C LYS A 183 35.35 7.30 -7.13
N GLY A 184 34.37 6.84 -7.90
CA GLY A 184 34.40 5.55 -8.62
C GLY A 184 33.01 4.92 -8.79
N GLY A 185 32.02 5.31 -7.96
CA GLY A 185 30.62 4.93 -8.16
C GLY A 185 29.99 5.70 -9.32
N ILE A 186 29.99 5.11 -10.51
CA ILE A 186 29.16 5.56 -11.62
C ILE A 186 27.72 5.16 -11.31
N THR A 187 26.89 6.16 -11.01
CA THR A 187 25.46 6.23 -11.39
C THR A 187 25.00 7.66 -11.27
#